data_AF-A0A9D8XKQ4-F1
#
_entry.id   AF-A0A9D8XKQ4-F1
#
_cell.length_a   1.000
_cell.length_b   1.000
_cell.length_c   1.000
_cell.angle_alpha   90.00
_cell.angle_beta   90.00
_cell.angle_gamma   90.00
#
_symmetry.space_group_name_H-M   'P 1'
#
loop_
_entity.id
_entity.type
_entity.pdbx_description
1 polymer ?
#
loop_
_entity_poly.entity_id
_entity_poly.type
_entity_poly.pdbx_seq_one_letter_code
_entity_poly.pdbx_strand_id
1 'polypeptide(L)'
;MKYYSTNKNAPLASLQEAVVKGLAPDRGLYMPERIQALPQAFFDTIEQRSFQEIAFEVAKAFFGEDIETETLKQIVYETLSFDTPIVKVSEDIYSLELFHGPTLAFKDVGARFMARLLGYFIRKQGQSQVNVLVATSGDTGSAVANGFLGVDGIRVYVLYPKGLVSDIQEKQFTTLGQNITALEVDGTFDDCQALVKSAFMDQELNSRMNLSSANSINVARFLPQAVYYFHAYAQWKRLGLNQDKELVFCVPSGNFGNITAGFFAQRMGLPVKRFIAANNSNDVFYQYLQSGEYQA
;
A
#
# COMPACT_ATOMS: atom_id res chain seq x y z
N MET A 1 -12.50 7.50 11.88
CA MET A 1 -11.37 7.22 12.81
C MET A 1 -10.30 8.31 12.70
N LYS A 2 -9.57 8.61 13.78
CA LYS A 2 -8.42 9.54 13.74
C LYS A 2 -7.07 8.82 13.54
N TYR A 3 -6.10 9.57 13.04
CA TYR A 3 -4.74 9.12 12.75
C TYR A 3 -3.73 10.00 13.50
N TYR A 4 -2.73 9.39 14.14
CA TYR A 4 -1.65 10.11 14.83
C TYR A 4 -0.34 9.98 14.06
N SER A 5 0.58 10.93 14.26
CA SER A 5 1.95 10.83 13.76
C SER A 5 2.79 9.91 14.65
N THR A 6 3.62 9.04 14.07
CA THR A 6 4.58 8.21 14.83
C THR A 6 5.53 9.02 15.70
N ASN A 7 5.81 10.28 15.35
CA ASN A 7 6.64 11.18 16.15
C ASN A 7 5.86 11.86 17.30
N LYS A 8 4.52 11.73 17.29
CA LYS A 8 3.58 12.27 18.29
C LYS A 8 3.72 13.79 18.53
N ASN A 9 4.25 14.53 17.56
CA ASN A 9 4.43 15.97 17.62
C ASN A 9 3.64 16.69 16.51
N ALA A 10 2.49 16.12 16.14
CA ALA A 10 1.56 16.68 15.18
C ALA A 10 0.11 16.48 15.66
N PRO A 11 -0.83 17.35 15.26
CA PRO A 11 -2.25 17.15 15.54
C PRO A 11 -2.77 15.84 14.96
N LEU A 12 -3.82 15.28 15.59
CA LEU A 12 -4.56 14.16 15.02
C LEU A 12 -5.17 14.55 13.68
N ALA A 13 -5.01 13.67 12.70
CA ALA A 13 -5.56 13.83 11.36
C ALA A 13 -6.82 12.97 11.16
N SER A 14 -7.74 13.46 10.35
CA SER A 14 -8.77 12.63 9.70
C SER A 14 -8.14 11.67 8.68
N LEU A 15 -8.89 10.64 8.25
CA LEU A 15 -8.48 9.78 7.13
C LEU A 15 -8.17 10.63 5.89
N GLN A 16 -9.06 11.56 5.55
CA GLN A 16 -8.89 12.46 4.41
C GLN A 16 -7.56 13.22 4.46
N GLU A 17 -7.21 13.83 5.60
CA GLU A 17 -5.95 14.53 5.77
C GLU A 17 -4.74 13.60 5.67
N ALA A 18 -4.82 12.42 6.29
CA ALA A 18 -3.73 11.45 6.26
C ALA A 18 -3.46 10.93 4.83
N VAL A 19 -4.51 10.71 4.04
CA VAL A 19 -4.39 10.25 2.65
C VAL A 19 -3.91 11.37 1.72
N VAL A 20 -4.47 12.58 1.83
CA VAL A 20 -4.12 13.69 0.95
C VAL A 20 -2.71 14.20 1.22
N LYS A 21 -2.33 14.39 2.50
CA LYS A 21 -1.00 14.89 2.87
C LYS A 21 0.08 13.82 2.79
N GLY A 22 -0.27 12.56 3.06
CA GLY A 22 0.64 11.40 3.04
C GLY A 22 1.64 11.33 4.21
N LEU A 23 2.23 12.47 4.60
CA LEU A 23 3.18 12.60 5.72
C LEU A 23 2.65 13.61 6.74
N ALA A 24 2.92 13.38 8.02
CA ALA A 24 2.57 14.32 9.07
C ALA A 24 3.50 15.56 9.06
N PRO A 25 3.03 16.73 9.56
CA PRO A 25 3.84 17.96 9.61
C PRO A 25 5.16 17.83 10.38
N ASP A 26 5.23 16.92 11.34
CA ASP A 26 6.42 16.62 12.14
C ASP A 26 7.34 15.57 11.49
N ARG A 27 7.13 15.29 10.20
CA ARG A 27 7.83 14.28 9.39
C ARG A 27 7.65 12.84 9.86
N GLY A 28 6.73 12.57 10.79
CA GLY A 28 6.34 11.22 11.15
C GLY A 28 5.33 10.62 10.18
N LEU A 29 5.09 9.32 10.32
CA LEU A 29 4.11 8.57 9.52
C LEU A 29 2.75 8.60 10.21
N TYR A 30 1.67 8.63 9.42
CA TYR A 30 0.33 8.48 9.98
C TYR A 30 0.03 7.02 10.33
N MET A 31 -0.51 6.79 11.52
CA MET A 31 -0.99 5.49 12.01
C MET A 31 -2.42 5.65 12.56
N PRO A 32 -3.31 4.66 12.36
CA PRO A 32 -4.65 4.72 12.93
C PRO A 32 -4.58 4.64 14.46
N GLU A 33 -5.42 5.41 15.15
CA GLU A 33 -5.47 5.45 16.62
C GLU A 33 -5.84 4.10 17.25
N ARG A 34 -6.55 3.25 16.49
CA ARG A 34 -6.91 1.88 16.89
C ARG A 34 -6.83 0.94 15.70
N ILE A 35 -6.64 -0.34 16.01
CA ILE A 35 -6.78 -1.43 15.04
C ILE A 35 -7.98 -2.24 15.50
N GLN A 36 -9.08 -2.17 14.75
CA GLN A 36 -10.32 -2.86 15.12
C GLN A 36 -10.20 -4.35 14.80
N ALA A 37 -10.38 -5.20 15.81
CA ALA A 37 -10.48 -6.63 15.61
C ALA A 37 -11.75 -6.99 14.85
N LEU A 38 -11.64 -7.95 13.94
CA LEU A 38 -12.79 -8.54 13.26
C LEU A 38 -13.48 -9.55 14.18
N PRO A 39 -14.82 -9.69 14.11
CA PRO A 39 -15.54 -10.62 14.96
C PRO A 39 -15.18 -12.08 14.64
N GLN A 40 -15.22 -12.97 15.64
CA GLN A 40 -14.90 -14.39 15.46
C GLN A 40 -15.70 -15.04 14.31
N ALA A 41 -16.98 -14.70 14.18
CA ALA A 41 -17.86 -15.19 13.11
C ALA A 41 -17.33 -14.90 11.69
N PHE A 42 -16.53 -13.84 11.52
CA PHE A 42 -15.84 -13.57 10.24
C PHE A 42 -14.84 -14.67 9.93
N PHE A 43 -13.99 -15.06 10.90
CA PHE A 43 -12.98 -16.10 10.74
C PHE A 43 -13.57 -17.51 10.66
N ASP A 44 -14.70 -17.75 11.32
CA ASP A 44 -15.40 -19.04 11.29
C ASP A 44 -15.91 -19.39 9.89
N THR A 45 -16.18 -18.38 9.05
CA THR A 45 -16.77 -18.53 7.71
C THR A 45 -15.93 -17.93 6.57
N ILE A 46 -14.71 -17.48 6.86
CA ILE A 46 -13.90 -16.70 5.91
C ILE A 46 -13.61 -17.44 4.59
N GLU A 47 -13.44 -18.75 4.64
CA GLU A 47 -13.19 -19.64 3.49
C GLU A 47 -14.37 -19.70 2.50
N GLN A 48 -15.56 -19.32 2.94
CA GLN A 48 -16.79 -19.29 2.15
C GLN A 48 -16.98 -17.95 1.41
N ARG A 49 -16.16 -16.94 1.74
CA ARG A 49 -16.25 -15.59 1.17
C ARG A 49 -15.32 -15.45 -0.04
N SER A 50 -15.74 -14.62 -0.99
CA SER A 50 -14.89 -14.15 -2.10
C SER A 50 -13.80 -13.21 -1.61
N PHE A 51 -12.79 -12.96 -2.46
CA PHE A 51 -11.72 -12.03 -2.15
C PHE A 51 -12.24 -10.62 -1.88
N GLN A 52 -13.20 -10.15 -2.69
CA GLN A 52 -13.78 -8.82 -2.54
C GLN A 52 -14.62 -8.69 -1.27
N GLU A 53 -15.37 -9.74 -0.87
CA GLU A 53 -16.13 -9.74 0.39
C GLU A 53 -15.21 -9.72 1.62
N ILE A 54 -14.11 -10.48 1.58
CA ILE A 54 -13.07 -10.45 2.62
C ILE A 54 -12.47 -9.05 2.71
N ALA A 55 -12.04 -8.51 1.57
CA ALA A 55 -11.42 -7.20 1.50
C ALA A 55 -12.36 -6.09 1.96
N PHE A 56 -13.67 -6.20 1.68
CA PHE A 56 -14.66 -5.22 2.12
C PHE A 56 -14.80 -5.18 3.65
N GLU A 57 -14.87 -6.32 4.33
CA GLU A 57 -14.94 -6.32 5.80
C GLU A 57 -13.65 -5.77 6.44
N VAL A 58 -12.48 -6.13 5.89
CA VAL A 58 -11.19 -5.60 6.33
C VAL A 58 -11.11 -4.09 6.09
N ALA A 59 -11.55 -3.62 4.93
CA ALA A 59 -11.57 -2.20 4.58
C ALA A 59 -12.53 -1.40 5.48
N LYS A 60 -13.69 -1.96 5.83
CA LYS A 60 -14.63 -1.32 6.77
C LYS A 60 -13.99 -1.05 8.14
N ALA A 61 -13.20 -1.99 8.65
CA ALA A 61 -12.50 -1.82 9.93
C ALA A 61 -11.46 -0.68 9.92
N PHE A 62 -10.89 -0.35 8.75
CA PHE A 62 -9.94 0.76 8.60
C PHE A 62 -10.58 2.09 8.20
N PHE A 63 -11.61 2.05 7.35
CA PHE A 63 -12.08 3.22 6.61
C PHE A 63 -13.59 3.48 6.72
N GLY A 64 -14.37 2.55 7.28
CA GLY A 64 -15.84 2.59 7.27
C GLY A 64 -16.48 3.70 8.11
N GLU A 65 -15.73 4.34 9.00
CA GLU A 65 -16.21 5.51 9.75
C GLU A 65 -16.11 6.81 8.96
N ASP A 66 -15.25 6.83 7.95
CA ASP A 66 -14.90 8.04 7.18
C ASP A 66 -15.47 8.00 5.75
N ILE A 67 -15.90 6.81 5.29
CA ILE A 67 -16.38 6.56 3.93
C ILE A 67 -17.72 5.82 3.99
N GLU A 68 -18.68 6.25 3.16
CA GLU A 68 -19.99 5.60 3.07
C GLU A 68 -19.85 4.15 2.57
N THR A 69 -20.64 3.24 3.14
CA THR A 69 -20.57 1.79 2.89
C THR A 69 -20.53 1.42 1.41
N GLU A 70 -21.44 1.97 0.60
CA GLU A 70 -21.53 1.67 -0.83
C GLU A 70 -20.31 2.20 -1.61
N THR A 71 -19.84 3.40 -1.27
CA THR A 71 -18.62 3.97 -1.84
C THR A 71 -17.40 3.10 -1.53
N LEU A 72 -17.25 2.67 -0.27
CA LEU A 72 -16.13 1.82 0.13
C LEU A 72 -16.19 0.46 -0.58
N LYS A 73 -17.38 -0.12 -0.72
CA LYS A 73 -17.59 -1.35 -1.49
C LYS A 73 -17.17 -1.17 -2.94
N GLN A 74 -17.59 -0.09 -3.59
CA GLN A 74 -17.18 0.21 -4.96
C GLN A 74 -15.66 0.33 -5.09
N ILE A 75 -15.00 1.07 -4.19
CA ILE A 75 -13.54 1.20 -4.16
C ILE A 75 -12.85 -0.17 -4.08
N VAL A 76 -13.32 -1.05 -3.19
CA VAL A 76 -12.77 -2.41 -3.02
C VAL A 76 -12.92 -3.23 -4.29
N TYR A 77 -14.11 -3.27 -4.89
CA TYR A 77 -14.38 -4.09 -6.07
C TYR A 77 -13.66 -3.60 -7.32
N GLU A 78 -13.51 -2.28 -7.51
CA GLU A 78 -12.71 -1.72 -8.60
C GLU A 78 -11.20 -1.96 -8.40
N THR A 79 -10.74 -1.96 -7.15
CA THR A 79 -9.34 -2.22 -6.81
C THR A 79 -8.97 -3.66 -7.11
N LEU A 80 -9.77 -4.61 -6.62
CA LEU A 80 -9.51 -6.04 -6.62
C LEU A 80 -10.18 -6.74 -7.80
N SER A 81 -9.75 -6.36 -9.00
CA SER A 81 -10.19 -6.94 -10.27
C SER A 81 -9.28 -8.07 -10.77
N PHE A 82 -8.46 -8.63 -9.89
CA PHE A 82 -7.48 -9.69 -10.17
C PHE A 82 -7.35 -10.60 -8.94
N ASP A 83 -6.81 -11.80 -9.14
CA ASP A 83 -6.71 -12.81 -8.10
C ASP A 83 -5.40 -12.71 -7.29
N THR A 84 -5.36 -13.35 -6.13
CA THR A 84 -4.15 -13.52 -5.31
C THR A 84 -4.06 -14.96 -4.80
N PRO A 85 -3.81 -15.93 -5.69
CA PRO A 85 -3.89 -17.35 -5.33
C PRO A 85 -2.71 -17.77 -4.44
N ILE A 86 -2.96 -18.75 -3.56
CA ILE A 86 -1.86 -19.54 -2.97
C ILE A 86 -1.57 -20.75 -3.86
N VAL A 87 -0.31 -20.89 -4.29
CA VAL A 87 0.15 -21.97 -5.16
C VAL A 87 1.14 -22.83 -4.39
N LYS A 88 0.93 -24.15 -4.38
CA LYS A 88 1.83 -25.09 -3.69
C LYS A 88 3.18 -25.14 -4.40
N VAL A 89 4.26 -24.93 -3.65
CA VAL A 89 5.64 -25.03 -4.15
C VAL A 89 6.25 -26.37 -3.74
N SER A 90 6.12 -26.74 -2.47
CA SER A 90 6.57 -28.02 -1.93
C SER A 90 5.69 -28.47 -0.77
N GLU A 91 6.08 -29.52 -0.05
CA GLU A 91 5.47 -29.85 1.23
C GLU A 91 5.53 -28.62 2.15
N ASP A 92 4.36 -28.24 2.69
CA ASP A 92 4.14 -27.12 3.61
C ASP A 92 4.58 -25.73 3.18
N ILE A 93 4.99 -25.56 1.92
CA ILE A 93 5.42 -24.29 1.35
C ILE A 93 4.49 -23.91 0.19
N TYR A 94 3.92 -22.72 0.30
CA TYR A 94 3.03 -22.11 -0.67
C TYR A 94 3.54 -20.72 -1.04
N SER A 95 3.40 -20.35 -2.31
CA SER A 95 3.60 -19.01 -2.82
C SER A 95 2.27 -18.28 -2.84
N LEU A 96 2.16 -17.15 -2.16
CA LEU A 96 1.05 -16.21 -2.36
C LEU A 96 1.39 -15.34 -3.56
N GLU A 97 0.76 -15.61 -4.70
CA GLU A 97 1.02 -14.88 -5.93
C GLU A 97 0.31 -13.53 -5.91
N LEU A 98 1.07 -12.45 -5.78
CA LEU A 98 0.56 -11.07 -5.72
C LEU A 98 0.83 -10.28 -7.01
N PHE A 99 1.08 -10.97 -8.13
CA PHE A 99 1.50 -10.40 -9.40
C PHE A 99 0.49 -10.60 -10.55
N HIS A 100 -0.77 -10.91 -10.23
CA HIS A 100 -1.84 -11.03 -11.23
C HIS A 100 -2.52 -9.69 -11.56
N GLY A 101 -2.08 -8.61 -10.94
CA GLY A 101 -2.52 -7.26 -11.24
C GLY A 101 -1.91 -6.69 -12.53
N PRO A 102 -2.38 -5.50 -12.96
CA PRO A 102 -2.01 -4.90 -14.24
C PRO A 102 -0.51 -4.62 -14.41
N THR A 103 0.26 -4.55 -13.32
CA THR A 103 1.69 -4.24 -13.38
C THR A 103 2.59 -5.39 -12.95
N LEU A 104 2.00 -6.57 -12.70
CA LEU A 104 2.71 -7.78 -12.30
C LEU A 104 3.43 -7.63 -10.95
N ALA A 105 2.91 -6.79 -10.06
CA ALA A 105 3.50 -6.53 -8.76
C ALA A 105 2.45 -6.36 -7.66
N PHE A 106 2.78 -6.79 -6.44
CA PHE A 106 1.89 -6.68 -5.26
C PHE A 106 1.45 -5.25 -4.93
N LYS A 107 2.20 -4.26 -5.45
CA LYS A 107 1.94 -2.84 -5.26
C LYS A 107 0.61 -2.43 -5.91
N ASP A 108 0.09 -3.20 -6.87
CA ASP A 108 -1.20 -2.96 -7.53
C ASP A 108 -2.36 -2.84 -6.54
N VAL A 109 -2.40 -3.68 -5.49
CA VAL A 109 -3.47 -3.65 -4.48
C VAL A 109 -3.51 -2.28 -3.78
N GLY A 110 -2.38 -1.86 -3.21
CA GLY A 110 -2.30 -0.61 -2.46
C GLY A 110 -2.42 0.63 -3.35
N ALA A 111 -1.78 0.63 -4.53
CA ALA A 111 -1.79 1.78 -5.42
C ALA A 111 -3.17 2.05 -6.03
N ARG A 112 -3.89 1.01 -6.46
CA ARG A 112 -5.24 1.13 -7.01
C ARG A 112 -6.24 1.57 -5.94
N PHE A 113 -6.17 0.99 -4.74
CA PHE A 113 -7.03 1.38 -3.63
C PHE A 113 -6.82 2.85 -3.27
N MET A 114 -5.55 3.25 -3.14
CA MET A 114 -5.19 4.64 -2.87
C MET A 114 -5.70 5.58 -3.96
N ALA A 115 -5.58 5.22 -5.23
CA ALA A 115 -6.03 6.07 -6.33
C ALA A 115 -7.53 6.35 -6.28
N ARG A 116 -8.34 5.32 -6.03
CA ARG A 116 -9.79 5.47 -5.89
C ARG A 116 -10.17 6.26 -4.65
N LEU A 117 -9.48 6.02 -3.53
CA LEU A 117 -9.73 6.74 -2.29
C LEU A 117 -9.35 8.22 -2.38
N LEU A 118 -8.20 8.53 -2.97
CA LEU A 118 -7.77 9.92 -3.18
C LEU A 118 -8.73 10.63 -4.14
N GLY A 119 -9.12 9.99 -5.24
CA GLY A 119 -10.12 10.53 -6.17
C GLY A 119 -11.47 10.81 -5.52
N TYR A 120 -11.92 9.94 -4.60
CA TYR A 120 -13.12 10.19 -3.79
C TYR A 120 -12.98 11.46 -2.93
N PHE A 121 -11.88 11.61 -2.20
CA PHE A 121 -11.69 12.78 -1.32
C PHE A 121 -11.52 14.09 -2.08
N ILE A 122 -10.86 14.07 -3.25
CA ILE A 122 -10.72 15.26 -4.10
C ILE A 122 -12.10 15.75 -4.57
N ARG A 123 -12.93 14.84 -5.08
CA ARG A 123 -14.31 15.16 -5.48
C ARG A 123 -15.14 15.68 -4.32
N LYS A 124 -15.03 15.06 -3.14
CA LYS A 124 -15.76 15.47 -1.93
C LYS A 124 -15.38 16.88 -1.45
N GLN A 125 -14.13 17.29 -1.64
CA GLN A 125 -13.66 18.64 -1.29
C GLN A 125 -14.02 19.72 -2.34
N GLY A 126 -14.55 19.33 -3.50
CA GLY A 126 -14.67 20.25 -4.64
C GLY A 126 -13.32 20.78 -5.12
N GLN A 127 -12.23 20.08 -4.82
CA GLN A 127 -10.90 20.43 -5.33
C GLN A 127 -10.83 20.12 -6.82
N SER A 128 -10.28 21.05 -7.60
CA SER A 128 -10.16 20.88 -9.05
C SER A 128 -9.00 19.95 -9.43
N GLN A 129 -7.92 19.92 -8.64
CA GLN A 129 -6.74 19.10 -8.97
C GLN A 129 -5.81 18.81 -7.78
N VAL A 130 -5.23 17.60 -7.77
CA VAL A 130 -4.07 17.20 -6.95
C VAL A 130 -2.97 16.68 -7.87
N ASN A 131 -1.71 17.01 -7.54
CA ASN A 131 -0.56 16.52 -8.28
C ASN A 131 0.22 15.51 -7.41
N VAL A 132 0.20 14.24 -7.82
CA VAL A 132 0.88 13.13 -7.15
C VAL A 132 2.33 13.05 -7.63
N LEU A 133 3.29 13.14 -6.71
CA LEU A 133 4.70 12.86 -7.00
C LEU A 133 5.10 11.49 -6.43
N VAL A 134 5.78 10.71 -7.26
CA VAL A 134 6.33 9.41 -6.89
C VAL A 134 7.75 9.26 -7.44
N ALA A 135 8.68 8.85 -6.59
CA ALA A 135 10.01 8.42 -7.01
C ALA A 135 10.02 6.89 -7.10
N THR A 136 10.64 6.33 -8.13
CA THR A 136 10.65 4.89 -8.33
C THR A 136 11.98 4.33 -8.81
N SER A 137 12.22 3.07 -8.46
CA SER A 137 13.23 2.19 -9.06
C SER A 137 12.61 1.14 -10.01
N GLY A 138 11.31 1.26 -10.34
CA GLY A 138 10.59 0.32 -11.22
C GLY A 138 9.12 0.15 -10.82
N ASP A 139 8.79 -0.96 -10.16
CA ASP A 139 7.40 -1.39 -9.91
C ASP A 139 6.50 -0.34 -9.24
N THR A 140 7.05 0.49 -8.33
CA THR A 140 6.23 1.49 -7.62
C THR A 140 5.69 2.52 -8.63
N GLY A 141 6.51 2.92 -9.61
CA GLY A 141 6.11 3.82 -10.68
C GLY A 141 5.04 3.16 -11.53
N SER A 142 5.24 1.91 -11.94
CA SER A 142 4.25 1.15 -12.70
C SER A 142 2.90 1.11 -11.98
N ALA A 143 2.87 0.64 -10.73
CA ALA A 143 1.64 0.45 -9.97
C ALA A 143 0.91 1.77 -9.69
N VAL A 144 1.65 2.84 -9.34
CA VAL A 144 1.07 4.17 -9.13
C VAL A 144 0.56 4.73 -10.45
N ALA A 145 1.36 4.72 -11.52
CA ALA A 145 0.95 5.25 -12.81
C ALA A 145 -0.31 4.56 -13.35
N ASN A 146 -0.37 3.22 -13.30
CA ASN A 146 -1.52 2.45 -13.74
C ASN A 146 -2.73 2.60 -12.79
N GLY A 147 -2.50 2.69 -11.47
CA GLY A 147 -3.58 2.84 -10.50
C GLY A 147 -4.34 4.18 -10.65
N PHE A 148 -3.59 5.24 -10.96
CA PHE A 148 -4.08 6.61 -11.11
C PHE A 148 -4.42 7.02 -12.55
N LEU A 149 -4.16 6.16 -13.54
CA LEU A 149 -4.47 6.44 -14.93
C LEU A 149 -5.97 6.74 -15.10
N GLY A 150 -6.28 7.89 -15.71
CA GLY A 150 -7.64 8.33 -15.99
C GLY A 150 -8.46 8.70 -14.74
N VAL A 151 -7.83 8.90 -13.58
CA VAL A 151 -8.54 9.37 -12.38
C VAL A 151 -8.71 10.89 -12.45
N ASP A 152 -9.96 11.34 -12.58
CA ASP A 152 -10.32 12.75 -12.66
C ASP A 152 -9.79 13.57 -11.49
N GLY A 153 -9.25 14.76 -11.80
CA GLY A 153 -8.69 15.67 -10.82
C GLY A 153 -7.32 15.25 -10.28
N ILE A 154 -6.68 14.21 -10.85
CA ILE A 154 -5.34 13.78 -10.43
C ILE A 154 -4.37 13.79 -11.60
N ARG A 155 -3.20 14.40 -11.40
CA ARG A 155 -2.03 14.25 -12.28
C ARG A 155 -0.93 13.52 -11.54
N VAL A 156 -0.18 12.67 -12.22
CA VAL A 156 0.92 11.90 -11.63
C VAL A 156 2.23 12.24 -12.32
N TYR A 157 3.25 12.51 -11.52
CA TYR A 157 4.62 12.70 -11.97
C TYR A 157 5.49 11.58 -11.40
N VAL A 158 6.00 10.73 -12.28
CA VAL A 158 6.86 9.59 -11.94
C VAL A 158 8.31 9.98 -12.20
N LEU A 159 9.08 10.20 -11.13
CA LEU A 159 10.52 10.44 -11.21
C LEU A 159 11.26 9.11 -11.14
N TYR A 160 12.12 8.84 -12.12
CA TYR A 160 12.90 7.60 -12.18
C TYR A 160 14.32 7.86 -12.69
N PRO A 161 15.32 7.12 -12.19
CA PRO A 161 16.70 7.28 -12.60
C PRO A 161 16.97 6.74 -14.01
N LYS A 162 17.67 7.55 -14.80
CA LYS A 162 18.08 7.22 -16.17
C LYS A 162 18.86 5.91 -16.24
N GLY A 163 18.37 4.97 -17.04
CA GLY A 163 19.05 3.70 -17.31
C GLY A 163 19.19 2.74 -16.11
N LEU A 164 18.51 3.01 -14.98
CA LEU A 164 18.55 2.16 -13.78
C LEU A 164 17.21 1.46 -13.50
N VAL A 165 16.27 1.51 -14.45
CA VAL A 165 14.99 0.79 -14.43
C VAL A 165 14.98 -0.20 -15.59
N SER A 166 14.38 -1.39 -15.41
CA SER A 166 14.29 -2.36 -16.51
C SER A 166 13.35 -1.87 -17.62
N ASP A 167 13.64 -2.24 -18.87
CA ASP A 167 12.84 -1.85 -20.05
C ASP A 167 11.33 -2.12 -19.91
N ILE A 168 10.96 -3.23 -19.26
CA ILE A 168 9.56 -3.62 -19.07
C ILE A 168 8.90 -2.68 -18.05
N GLN A 169 9.57 -2.43 -16.92
CA GLN A 169 9.04 -1.53 -15.89
C GLN A 169 8.93 -0.10 -16.42
N GLU A 170 9.95 0.38 -17.14
CA GLU A 170 9.93 1.71 -17.74
C GLU A 170 8.72 1.88 -18.67
N LYS A 171 8.53 0.95 -19.61
CA LYS A 171 7.38 0.99 -20.53
C LYS A 171 6.03 0.98 -19.82
N GLN A 172 5.90 0.29 -18.69
CA GLN A 172 4.64 0.25 -17.93
C GLN A 172 4.18 1.62 -17.40
N PHE A 173 5.05 2.62 -17.29
CA PHE A 173 4.67 3.97 -16.85
C PHE A 173 5.00 5.09 -17.85
N THR A 174 5.93 4.90 -18.79
CA THR A 174 6.26 5.92 -19.80
C THR A 174 5.32 5.93 -21.00
N THR A 175 4.57 4.85 -21.26
CA THR A 175 3.71 4.74 -22.46
C THR A 175 2.22 5.02 -22.19
N LEU A 176 1.84 5.47 -21.00
CA LEU A 176 0.43 5.60 -20.60
C LEU A 176 -0.24 6.89 -21.09
N GLY A 177 0.50 8.01 -21.09
CA GLY A 177 -0.03 9.33 -21.42
C GLY A 177 -1.15 9.81 -20.48
N GLN A 178 -2.11 10.56 -21.02
CA GLN A 178 -3.24 11.16 -20.29
C GLN A 178 -2.78 12.06 -19.13
N ASN A 179 -3.02 11.64 -17.89
CA ASN A 179 -2.68 12.35 -16.67
C ASN A 179 -1.36 11.88 -16.05
N ILE A 180 -0.59 11.03 -16.74
CA ILE A 180 0.68 10.49 -16.28
C ILE A 180 1.84 11.16 -17.03
N THR A 181 2.80 11.69 -16.27
CA THR A 181 4.03 12.28 -16.77
C THR A 181 5.22 11.54 -16.17
N ALA A 182 6.05 10.92 -17.01
CA ALA A 182 7.29 10.30 -16.58
C ALA A 182 8.46 11.31 -16.73
N LEU A 183 9.27 11.44 -15.69
CA LEU A 183 10.42 12.34 -15.63
C LEU A 183 11.68 11.50 -15.41
N GLU A 184 12.46 11.33 -16.47
CA GLU A 184 13.77 10.68 -16.40
C GLU A 184 14.77 11.64 -15.73
N VAL A 185 15.39 11.19 -14.63
CA VAL A 185 16.36 11.96 -13.85
C VAL A 185 17.75 11.43 -14.14
N ASP A 186 18.66 12.31 -14.54
CA ASP A 186 20.08 11.99 -14.68
C ASP A 186 20.73 11.90 -13.29
N GLY A 187 20.65 10.71 -12.69
CA GLY A 187 21.07 10.47 -11.32
C GLY A 187 20.63 9.10 -10.79
N THR A 188 20.64 8.95 -9.48
CA THR A 188 20.28 7.72 -8.77
C THR A 188 18.83 7.72 -8.30
N PHE A 189 18.36 6.59 -7.77
CA PHE A 189 17.07 6.52 -7.10
C PHE A 189 16.99 7.47 -5.89
N ASP A 190 18.10 7.61 -5.15
CA ASP A 190 18.16 8.50 -3.98
C ASP A 190 18.03 9.96 -4.39
N ASP A 191 18.59 10.35 -5.54
CA ASP A 191 18.39 11.69 -6.11
C ASP A 191 16.91 11.93 -6.46
N CYS A 192 16.24 10.95 -7.06
CA CYS A 192 14.80 11.03 -7.33
C CYS A 192 13.99 11.21 -6.04
N GLN A 193 14.32 10.45 -4.99
CA GLN A 193 13.67 10.60 -3.68
C GLN A 193 13.95 11.97 -3.04
N ALA A 194 15.18 12.46 -3.16
CA ALA A 194 15.57 13.77 -2.66
C ALA A 194 14.80 14.89 -3.36
N LEU A 195 14.65 14.84 -4.68
CA LEU A 195 13.84 15.79 -5.46
C LEU A 195 12.37 15.79 -5.00
N VAL A 196 11.77 14.61 -4.84
CA VAL A 196 10.40 14.49 -4.36
C VAL A 196 10.26 15.08 -2.94
N LYS A 197 11.19 14.76 -2.03
CA LYS A 197 11.19 15.32 -0.66
C LYS A 197 11.34 16.85 -0.67
N SER A 198 12.24 17.39 -1.48
CA SER A 198 12.44 18.83 -1.64
C SER A 198 11.17 19.52 -2.16
N ALA A 199 10.50 18.94 -3.15
CA ALA A 199 9.24 19.45 -3.67
C ALA A 199 8.14 19.53 -2.60
N PHE A 200 8.07 18.56 -1.68
CA PHE A 200 7.11 18.60 -0.56
C PHE A 200 7.44 19.65 0.50
N MET A 201 8.73 19.99 0.67
CA MET A 201 9.17 21.02 1.62
C MET A 201 9.08 22.45 1.05
N ASP A 202 8.96 22.58 -0.27
CA ASP A 202 8.79 23.86 -0.95
C ASP A 202 7.33 24.35 -0.81
N GLN A 203 7.13 25.37 0.02
CA GLN A 203 5.81 25.94 0.29
C GLN A 203 5.20 26.62 -0.93
N GLU A 204 6.03 27.25 -1.77
CA GLU A 204 5.54 27.93 -2.98
C GLU A 204 5.04 26.88 -3.97
N LEU A 205 5.86 25.86 -4.25
CA LEU A 205 5.49 24.77 -5.13
C LEU A 205 4.24 24.04 -4.63
N ASN A 206 4.18 23.72 -3.34
CA ASN A 206 3.06 23.01 -2.75
C ASN A 206 1.76 23.85 -2.78
N SER A 207 1.85 25.16 -2.56
CA SER A 207 0.68 26.06 -2.66
C SER A 207 0.13 26.16 -4.08
N ARG A 208 0.99 26.08 -5.10
CA ARG A 208 0.60 26.17 -6.52
C ARG A 208 0.15 24.84 -7.09
N MET A 209 0.78 23.75 -6.67
CA MET A 209 0.61 22.43 -7.27
C MET A 209 -0.25 21.49 -6.42
N ASN A 210 -0.58 21.81 -5.16
CA ASN A 210 -1.34 20.92 -4.27
C ASN A 210 -0.79 19.48 -4.29
N LEU A 211 0.43 19.34 -3.78
CA LEU A 211 1.21 18.10 -3.92
C LEU A 211 0.73 17.01 -2.96
N SER A 212 0.68 15.76 -3.46
CA SER A 212 0.42 14.56 -2.66
C SER A 212 1.41 13.44 -3.00
N SER A 213 1.65 12.52 -2.06
CA SER A 213 2.57 11.39 -2.24
C SER A 213 1.83 10.06 -2.29
N ALA A 214 2.12 9.24 -3.31
CA ALA A 214 1.64 7.86 -3.44
C ALA A 214 2.67 6.79 -3.00
N ASN A 215 3.64 7.18 -2.17
CA ASN A 215 4.67 6.28 -1.66
C ASN A 215 4.14 5.29 -0.62
N SER A 216 4.97 4.31 -0.25
CA SER A 216 4.60 3.23 0.70
C SER A 216 4.21 3.70 2.09
N ILE A 217 4.55 4.95 2.44
CA ILE A 217 4.24 5.56 3.73
C ILE A 217 2.77 5.99 3.88
N ASN A 218 2.04 6.12 2.77
CA ASN A 218 0.65 6.56 2.82
C ASN A 218 -0.25 5.46 3.39
N VAL A 219 -1.12 5.81 4.35
CA VAL A 219 -2.05 4.88 5.01
C VAL A 219 -2.98 4.17 4.02
N ALA A 220 -3.40 4.85 2.95
CA ALA A 220 -4.21 4.26 1.89
C ALA A 220 -3.43 3.27 1.00
N ARG A 221 -2.11 3.18 1.14
CA ARG A 221 -1.25 2.33 0.33
C ARG A 221 -0.81 1.07 1.06
N PHE A 222 -0.57 1.13 2.37
CA PHE A 222 -0.15 -0.05 3.14
C PHE A 222 -1.32 -0.75 3.84
N LEU A 223 -2.34 -0.05 4.36
CA LEU A 223 -3.45 -0.73 5.06
C LEU A 223 -4.22 -1.71 4.15
N PRO A 224 -4.53 -1.37 2.87
CA PRO A 224 -5.22 -2.32 1.99
C PRO A 224 -4.40 -3.57 1.67
N GLN A 225 -3.09 -3.57 1.91
CA GLN A 225 -2.28 -4.77 1.73
C GLN A 225 -2.61 -5.86 2.75
N ALA A 226 -3.27 -5.53 3.87
CA ALA A 226 -3.72 -6.53 4.84
C ALA A 226 -4.70 -7.53 4.21
N VAL A 227 -5.47 -7.12 3.20
CA VAL A 227 -6.56 -7.94 2.60
C VAL A 227 -6.06 -9.26 2.04
N TYR A 228 -4.88 -9.30 1.42
CA TYR A 228 -4.35 -10.53 0.84
C TYR A 228 -3.82 -11.51 1.90
N TYR A 229 -3.51 -11.06 3.12
CA TYR A 229 -3.21 -11.97 4.23
C TYR A 229 -4.47 -12.70 4.70
N PHE A 230 -5.59 -11.99 4.80
CA PHE A 230 -6.89 -12.61 5.09
C PHE A 230 -7.34 -13.54 3.97
N HIS A 231 -7.14 -13.14 2.71
CA HIS A 231 -7.46 -13.99 1.57
C HIS A 231 -6.59 -15.24 1.50
N ALA A 232 -5.29 -15.13 1.77
CA ALA A 232 -4.39 -16.27 1.87
C ALA A 232 -4.82 -17.24 2.97
N TYR A 233 -5.20 -16.72 4.14
CA TYR A 233 -5.74 -17.53 5.23
C TYR A 233 -7.06 -18.24 4.84
N ALA A 234 -7.96 -17.54 4.14
CA ALA A 234 -9.21 -18.12 3.65
C ALA A 234 -8.96 -19.28 2.68
N GLN A 235 -8.02 -19.11 1.75
CA GLN A 235 -7.61 -20.18 0.83
C GLN A 235 -6.93 -21.34 1.59
N TRP A 236 -6.06 -21.05 2.55
CA TRP A 236 -5.39 -22.06 3.37
C TRP A 236 -6.38 -22.89 4.20
N LYS A 237 -7.41 -22.25 4.78
CA LYS A 237 -8.52 -22.90 5.47
C LYS A 237 -9.37 -23.74 4.51
N ARG A 238 -9.64 -23.25 3.28
CA ARG A 238 -10.35 -24.01 2.24
C ARG A 238 -9.64 -25.30 1.85
N LEU A 239 -8.31 -25.34 1.93
CA LEU A 239 -7.50 -26.54 1.73
C LEU A 239 -7.49 -27.50 2.94
N GLY A 240 -8.17 -27.15 4.04
CA GLY A 240 -8.24 -27.96 5.26
C GLY A 240 -6.95 -27.99 6.07
N LEU A 241 -5.99 -27.11 5.79
CA LEU A 241 -4.66 -27.13 6.40
C LEU A 241 -4.63 -26.56 7.83
N ASN A 242 -5.69 -25.87 8.24
CA ASN A 242 -5.76 -25.14 9.51
C ASN A 242 -6.09 -25.99 10.74
N GLN A 243 -6.28 -27.31 10.59
CA GLN A 243 -6.59 -28.21 11.70
C GLN A 243 -5.33 -28.60 12.48
N ASP A 244 -4.26 -28.94 11.77
CA ASP A 244 -3.03 -29.50 12.36
C ASP A 244 -1.78 -28.64 12.12
N LYS A 245 -1.91 -27.53 11.39
CA LYS A 245 -0.79 -26.67 11.02
C LYS A 245 -1.02 -25.24 11.48
N GLU A 246 0.08 -24.55 11.70
CA GLU A 246 0.09 -23.14 12.06
C GLU A 246 0.62 -22.31 10.90
N LEU A 247 -0.02 -21.17 10.64
CA LEU A 247 0.33 -20.32 9.49
C LEU A 247 1.54 -19.43 9.80
N VAL A 248 2.54 -19.48 8.92
CA VAL A 248 3.73 -18.62 8.94
C VAL A 248 3.82 -17.88 7.61
N PHE A 249 3.99 -16.56 7.66
CA PHE A 249 4.22 -15.75 6.45
C PHE A 249 5.69 -15.36 6.34
N CYS A 250 6.31 -15.67 5.20
CA CYS A 250 7.63 -15.15 4.83
C CYS A 250 7.46 -14.05 3.78
N VAL A 251 7.97 -12.86 4.08
CA VAL A 251 7.72 -11.65 3.28
C VAL A 251 9.06 -11.05 2.85
N PRO A 252 9.39 -11.06 1.54
CA PRO A 252 10.50 -10.29 0.99
C PRO A 252 10.32 -8.80 1.33
N SER A 253 11.21 -8.26 2.14
CA SER A 253 11.02 -6.98 2.82
C SER A 253 12.12 -5.97 2.47
N GLY A 254 11.70 -4.84 1.91
CA GLY A 254 12.51 -3.63 1.72
C GLY A 254 12.03 -2.52 2.65
N ASN A 255 11.07 -1.71 2.20
CA ASN A 255 10.47 -0.61 2.99
C ASN A 255 9.44 -1.06 4.05
N PHE A 256 9.37 -2.34 4.38
CA PHE A 256 8.50 -2.95 5.42
C PHE A 256 6.98 -2.77 5.32
N GLY A 257 6.43 -1.95 4.41
CA GLY A 257 4.97 -1.73 4.34
C GLY A 257 4.12 -2.99 4.15
N ASN A 258 4.62 -3.99 3.42
CA ASN A 258 3.91 -5.26 3.20
C ASN A 258 3.80 -6.08 4.50
N ILE A 259 4.94 -6.39 5.14
CA ILE A 259 4.95 -7.16 6.39
C ILE A 259 4.26 -6.40 7.53
N THR A 260 4.35 -5.06 7.55
CA THR A 260 3.55 -4.22 8.46
C THR A 260 2.06 -4.47 8.28
N ALA A 261 1.55 -4.52 7.04
CA ALA A 261 0.14 -4.85 6.81
C ALA A 261 -0.25 -6.25 7.32
N GLY A 262 0.68 -7.21 7.27
CA GLY A 262 0.53 -8.52 7.93
C GLY A 262 0.38 -8.42 9.45
N PHE A 263 1.19 -7.59 10.12
CA PHE A 263 1.04 -7.33 11.56
C PHE A 263 -0.30 -6.64 11.89
N PHE A 264 -0.80 -5.77 11.01
CA PHE A 264 -2.14 -5.21 11.16
C PHE A 264 -3.20 -6.31 11.07
N ALA A 265 -3.12 -7.20 10.08
CA ALA A 265 -4.03 -8.35 9.97
C ALA A 265 -4.00 -9.24 11.22
N GLN A 266 -2.81 -9.51 11.78
CA GLN A 266 -2.66 -10.26 13.03
C GLN A 266 -3.33 -9.55 14.21
N ARG A 267 -3.11 -8.22 14.36
CA ARG A 267 -3.77 -7.41 15.40
C ARG A 267 -5.28 -7.30 15.22
N MET A 268 -5.79 -7.49 14.01
CA MET A 268 -7.21 -7.59 13.72
C MET A 268 -7.81 -8.97 14.03
N GLY A 269 -6.99 -9.94 14.48
CA GLY A 269 -7.44 -11.27 14.91
C GLY A 269 -7.02 -12.41 13.98
N LEU A 270 -6.30 -12.15 12.87
CA LEU A 270 -5.85 -13.21 11.98
C LEU A 270 -4.86 -14.15 12.70
N PRO A 271 -5.13 -15.47 12.76
CA PRO A 271 -4.26 -16.40 13.48
C PRO A 271 -2.99 -16.68 12.65
N VAL A 272 -1.92 -15.98 13.01
CA VAL A 272 -0.59 -16.13 12.42
C VAL A 272 0.41 -16.44 13.52
N LYS A 273 1.14 -17.55 13.38
CA LYS A 273 2.16 -17.98 14.35
C LYS A 273 3.40 -17.09 14.31
N ARG A 274 3.86 -16.76 13.10
CA ARG A 274 5.12 -16.04 12.90
C ARG A 274 5.14 -15.30 11.56
N PHE A 275 5.84 -14.17 11.55
CA PHE A 275 6.28 -13.48 10.34
C PHE A 275 7.80 -13.60 10.20
N ILE A 276 8.27 -13.83 8.98
CA ILE A 276 9.68 -13.82 8.60
C ILE A 276 9.89 -12.65 7.65
N ALA A 277 10.73 -11.68 8.04
CA ALA A 277 11.21 -10.65 7.13
C ALA A 277 12.41 -11.18 6.36
N ALA A 278 12.23 -11.47 5.07
CA ALA A 278 13.33 -11.92 4.21
C ALA A 278 14.00 -10.70 3.56
N ASN A 279 15.25 -10.42 3.93
CA ASN A 279 16.06 -9.35 3.34
C ASN A 279 17.03 -9.92 2.28
N ASN A 280 17.47 -9.07 1.37
CA ASN A 280 18.54 -9.40 0.42
C ASN A 280 19.90 -9.03 1.04
N SER A 281 20.92 -8.77 0.22
CA SER A 281 22.24 -8.31 0.70
C SER A 281 22.21 -6.98 1.45
N ASN A 282 21.13 -6.19 1.33
CA ASN A 282 20.86 -5.06 2.21
C ASN A 282 20.15 -5.58 3.47
N ASP A 283 20.96 -5.87 4.49
CA ASP A 283 20.55 -6.56 5.71
C ASP A 283 20.49 -5.64 6.94
N VAL A 284 20.45 -4.31 6.75
CA VAL A 284 20.42 -3.30 7.83
C VAL A 284 19.36 -3.61 8.90
N PHE A 285 18.16 -4.01 8.48
CA PHE A 285 17.10 -4.37 9.42
C PHE A 285 17.37 -5.70 10.16
N TYR A 286 17.99 -6.68 9.50
CA TYR A 286 18.40 -7.91 10.16
C TYR A 286 19.46 -7.61 11.23
N GLN A 287 20.45 -6.78 10.92
CA GLN A 287 21.46 -6.32 11.88
C GLN A 287 20.82 -5.58 13.06
N TYR A 288 19.83 -4.71 12.80
CA TYR A 288 19.04 -4.06 13.84
C TYR A 288 18.32 -5.07 14.74
N LEU A 289 17.71 -6.13 14.18
CA LEU A 289 17.05 -7.16 14.98
C LEU A 289 18.04 -7.97 15.85
N GLN A 290 19.29 -8.14 15.40
CA GLN A 290 20.33 -8.84 16.17
C GLN A 290 20.94 -7.96 17.28
N SER A 291 21.18 -6.69 16.98
CA SER A 291 21.97 -5.79 17.84
C SER A 291 21.14 -4.79 18.66
N GLY A 292 19.94 -4.45 18.19
CA GLY A 292 19.17 -3.30 18.68
C GLY A 292 19.62 -1.95 18.12
N GLU A 293 20.67 -1.90 17.30
CA GLU A 293 21.23 -0.68 16.72
C GLU A 293 20.88 -0.55 15.23
N TYR A 294 20.31 0.59 14.84
CA TYR A 294 20.01 0.88 13.44
C TYR A 294 21.12 1.73 12.83
N GLN A 295 21.92 1.15 11.95
CA GLN A 295 23.02 1.81 11.24
C GLN A 295 22.68 1.87 9.75
N ALA A 296 22.29 3.06 9.28
CA ALA A 296 21.86 3.33 7.91
C ALA A 296 23.02 3.50 6.93
#